data_AF-A0A099P450-F1
#
_entry.id   AF-A0A099P450-F1
#
_cell.length_a   1.000
_cell.length_b   1.000
_cell.length_c   1.000
_cell.angle_alpha   90.00
_cell.angle_beta   90.00
_cell.angle_gamma   90.00
#
_symmetry.space_group_name_H-M   'P 1'
#
loop_
_entity.id
_entity.type
_entity.pdbx_description
1 polymer ?
#
loop_
_entity_poly.entity_id
_entity_poly.type
_entity_poly.pdbx_seq_one_letter_code
_entity_poly.pdbx_strand_id
1 'polypeptide(L)'
;MSIPPPYAEPVNGRYDYSALPPYDEGDTKWDFEIPEKPVPAPEYDDAFPINEPVYNDKVFTYIFTIVVIAFTGLAHYSYKSLSNNHTFWDTSTNSNDMGAQLTKSARYLYMFVSVTTITPLVCSTFLLLLVYLCPTAFIIISFLLVPLSLFTFAFSSFWAGAILPALLFGVLGTLMMAFMFNNFSRFSFSALMLKLVVSAMTKYPSTILVSFMSSIITAFISIVYMVSLVMIVNWRTLGDDTNCPHTNGNDVCVSTVSIFVYLFAMFSGFYIFQVLQNTTHVILAGVFSSWYFFDTYPEQSKPKITC
;
A
#
# COMPACT_ATOMS: atom_id res chain seq x y z
N MET A 1 -13.01 43.55 29.06
CA MET A 1 -12.77 42.11 29.02
C MET A 1 -11.50 41.83 29.80
N SER A 2 -11.60 41.06 30.88
CA SER A 2 -10.47 40.70 31.74
C SER A 2 -9.61 39.62 31.08
N ILE A 3 -8.30 39.85 31.04
CA ILE A 3 -7.30 38.92 30.55
C ILE A 3 -7.33 37.67 31.46
N PRO A 4 -7.45 36.44 30.91
CA PRO A 4 -7.39 35.24 31.74
C PRO A 4 -6.01 35.08 32.37
N PRO A 5 -5.91 34.50 33.58
CA PRO A 5 -4.63 34.33 34.25
C PRO A 5 -3.69 33.42 33.45
N PRO A 6 -2.36 33.61 33.58
CA PRO A 6 -1.38 32.77 32.92
C PRO A 6 -1.57 31.31 33.35
N TYR A 7 -1.51 30.41 32.38
CA TYR A 7 -1.62 28.97 32.60
C TYR A 7 -0.47 28.52 33.52
N ALA A 8 -0.81 27.81 34.60
CA ALA A 8 0.19 27.13 35.42
C ALA A 8 0.45 25.75 34.82
N GLU A 9 1.72 25.40 34.59
CA GLU A 9 2.13 24.06 34.19
C GLU A 9 1.78 23.06 35.32
N PRO A 10 1.02 21.98 35.04
CA PRO A 10 0.80 20.95 36.04
C PRO A 10 2.08 20.13 36.24
N VAL A 11 2.52 20.03 37.49
CA VAL A 11 3.63 19.16 37.93
C VAL A 11 3.19 17.71 37.77
N ASN A 12 3.45 17.13 36.59
CA ASN A 12 3.21 15.72 36.33
C ASN A 12 4.33 14.87 36.93
N GLY A 13 4.09 14.32 38.14
CA GLY A 13 4.98 13.38 38.84
C GLY A 13 5.07 11.98 38.22
N ARG A 14 5.05 11.85 36.89
CA ARG A 14 5.09 10.55 36.19
C ARG A 14 6.46 10.19 35.60
N TYR A 15 7.43 11.10 35.71
CA TYR A 15 8.84 10.86 35.40
C TYR A 15 9.67 11.28 36.61
N ASP A 16 10.30 10.33 37.28
CA ASP A 16 11.33 10.63 38.26
C ASP A 16 12.61 11.02 37.50
N TYR A 17 12.76 12.33 37.27
CA TYR A 17 13.94 12.92 36.62
C TYR A 17 15.24 12.68 37.42
N SER A 18 15.17 12.16 38.66
CA SER A 18 16.35 11.86 39.46
C SER A 18 17.06 10.55 39.09
N ALA A 19 16.49 9.74 38.18
CA ALA A 19 17.06 8.46 37.76
C ALA A 19 17.76 8.47 36.38
N LEU A 20 17.93 9.64 35.75
CA LEU A 20 18.70 9.76 34.50
C LEU A 20 20.20 9.76 34.82
N PRO A 21 21.04 9.02 34.07
CA PRO A 21 22.49 9.13 34.20
C PRO A 21 22.91 10.59 33.96
N PRO A 22 23.96 11.10 34.66
CA PRO A 22 24.42 12.47 34.48
C PRO A 22 24.71 12.70 33.01
N TYR A 23 24.05 13.71 32.42
CA TYR A 23 24.35 14.14 31.07
C TYR A 23 25.73 14.82 31.11
N ASP A 24 26.74 14.16 30.56
CA ASP A 24 28.09 14.73 30.43
C ASP A 24 28.03 15.80 29.34
N GLU A 25 28.23 17.05 29.74
CA GLU A 25 28.08 18.28 28.96
C GLU A 25 29.26 18.47 27.99
N GLY A 26 29.69 17.39 27.34
CA GLY A 26 30.85 17.34 26.45
C GLY A 26 30.47 17.44 24.97
N ASP A 27 30.54 18.66 24.43
CA ASP A 27 30.92 18.98 23.04
C ASP A 27 30.21 18.25 21.87
N THR A 28 28.88 18.18 21.89
CA THR A 28 28.11 18.15 20.62
C THR A 28 27.05 19.24 20.63
N LYS A 29 27.42 20.40 20.08
CA LYS A 29 26.54 21.55 19.91
C LYS A 29 25.53 21.27 18.80
N TRP A 30 24.50 20.48 19.11
CA TRP A 30 23.26 20.52 18.34
C TRP A 30 22.50 21.76 18.82
N ASP A 31 22.56 22.82 18.03
CA ASP A 31 21.78 24.03 18.24
C ASP A 31 20.32 23.75 17.86
N PHE A 32 19.66 22.90 18.65
CA PHE A 32 18.21 22.83 18.62
C PHE A 32 17.72 24.06 19.37
N GLU A 33 17.54 25.16 18.63
CA GLU A 33 16.68 26.25 19.08
C GLU A 33 15.34 25.62 19.45
N ILE A 34 15.06 25.53 20.74
CA ILE A 34 13.77 25.08 21.24
C ILE A 34 12.77 26.07 20.64
N PRO A 35 11.84 25.61 19.76
CA PRO A 35 10.91 26.53 19.14
C PRO A 35 10.15 27.26 20.23
N GLU A 36 10.08 28.58 20.13
CA GLU A 36 9.35 29.39 21.10
C GLU A 36 7.92 28.84 21.24
N LYS A 37 7.47 28.70 22.49
CA LYS A 37 6.11 28.22 22.76
C LYS A 37 5.13 29.14 22.01
N PRO A 38 4.23 28.61 21.16
CA PRO A 38 3.32 29.44 20.38
C PRO A 38 2.44 30.25 21.34
N VAL A 39 2.41 31.57 21.14
CA VAL A 39 1.50 32.47 21.85
C VAL A 39 0.09 32.16 21.36
N PRO A 40 -0.90 31.95 22.25
CA PRO A 40 -2.26 31.67 21.83
C PRO A 40 -2.83 32.87 21.06
N ALA A 41 -2.92 32.75 19.73
CA ALA A 41 -3.61 33.72 18.90
C ALA A 41 -5.14 33.50 18.99
N PRO A 42 -5.95 34.57 18.84
CA PRO A 42 -7.40 34.46 18.90
C PRO A 42 -8.00 33.66 17.74
N GLU A 43 -7.32 33.61 16.59
CA GLU A 43 -7.70 32.81 15.42
C GLU A 43 -6.61 31.79 15.05
N TYR A 44 -7.02 30.63 14.53
CA TYR A 44 -6.12 29.53 14.16
C TYR A 44 -5.13 29.92 13.06
N ASP A 45 -5.59 30.71 12.08
CA ASP A 45 -4.78 31.17 10.95
C ASP A 45 -3.67 32.12 11.38
N ASP A 46 -3.87 32.87 12.48
CA ASP A 46 -2.85 33.74 13.09
C ASP A 46 -1.85 32.94 13.94
N ALA A 47 -2.28 31.84 14.56
CA ALA A 47 -1.40 30.95 15.34
C ALA A 47 -0.47 30.12 14.44
N PHE A 48 -0.90 29.82 13.21
CA PHE A 48 -0.17 29.00 12.25
C PHE A 48 -0.17 29.66 10.85
N PRO A 49 0.56 30.79 10.65
CA PRO A 49 0.60 31.47 9.36
C PRO A 49 1.25 30.58 8.30
N ILE A 50 0.51 30.27 7.23
CA ILE A 50 1.00 29.47 6.11
C ILE A 50 1.78 30.41 5.17
N ASN A 51 3.11 30.50 5.37
CA ASN A 51 4.00 31.37 4.58
C ASN A 51 4.32 30.82 3.17
N GLU A 52 3.99 29.55 2.90
CA GLU A 52 4.28 28.84 1.64
C GLU A 52 3.00 28.53 0.86
N PRO A 53 3.06 28.31 -0.47
CA PRO A 53 1.86 27.93 -1.22
C PRO A 53 1.26 26.63 -0.67
N VAL A 54 0.00 26.71 -0.22
CA VAL A 54 -0.80 25.60 0.35
C VAL A 54 -0.74 24.33 -0.50
N TYR A 55 -0.58 24.45 -1.82
CA TYR A 55 -0.44 23.33 -2.75
C TYR A 55 0.90 23.40 -3.50
N ASN A 56 1.91 22.73 -2.95
CA ASN A 56 3.22 22.61 -3.60
C ASN A 56 3.25 21.46 -4.64
N ASP A 57 2.26 20.55 -4.60
CA ASP A 57 2.24 19.31 -5.38
C ASP A 57 1.38 19.37 -6.68
N LYS A 58 1.44 20.49 -7.39
CA LYS A 58 0.66 20.65 -8.64
C LYS A 58 1.26 19.84 -9.79
N VAL A 59 2.58 19.79 -9.87
CA VAL A 59 3.30 19.12 -10.97
C VAL A 59 3.05 17.61 -10.93
N PHE A 60 3.15 16.95 -9.77
CA PHE A 60 2.93 15.51 -9.72
C PHE A 60 1.46 15.16 -9.88
N THR A 61 0.53 16.06 -9.50
CA THR A 61 -0.89 15.89 -9.82
C THR A 61 -1.14 15.85 -11.34
N TYR A 62 -0.50 16.74 -12.12
CA TYR A 62 -0.60 16.70 -13.59
C TYR A 62 0.01 15.43 -14.17
N ILE A 63 1.19 15.01 -13.69
CA ILE A 63 1.85 13.78 -14.14
C ILE A 63 0.97 12.56 -13.85
N PHE A 64 0.42 12.46 -12.64
CA PHE A 64 -0.50 11.39 -12.26
C PHE A 64 -1.73 11.35 -13.18
N THR A 65 -2.33 12.50 -13.42
CA THR A 65 -3.52 12.59 -14.29
C THR A 65 -3.20 12.14 -15.72
N ILE A 66 -2.05 12.54 -16.28
CA ILE A 66 -1.59 12.11 -17.61
C ILE A 66 -1.39 10.59 -17.65
N VAL A 67 -0.75 10.01 -16.64
CA VAL A 67 -0.51 8.55 -16.58
C VAL A 67 -1.83 7.78 -16.53
N VAL A 68 -2.78 8.22 -15.70
CA VAL A 68 -4.12 7.61 -15.62
C VAL A 68 -4.84 7.70 -16.96
N ILE A 69 -4.86 8.88 -17.60
CA ILE A 69 -5.51 9.06 -18.91
C ILE A 69 -4.85 8.19 -19.98
N ALA A 70 -3.52 8.14 -20.02
CA ALA A 70 -2.78 7.33 -20.98
C ALA A 70 -3.05 5.83 -20.77
N PHE A 71 -3.06 5.35 -19.53
CA PHE A 71 -3.37 3.96 -19.20
C PHE A 71 -4.82 3.60 -19.54
N THR A 72 -5.79 4.44 -19.18
CA THR A 72 -7.20 4.20 -19.51
C THR A 72 -7.44 4.26 -21.02
N GLY A 73 -6.79 5.18 -21.73
CA GLY A 73 -6.86 5.27 -23.19
C GLY A 73 -6.31 4.02 -23.88
N LEU A 74 -5.16 3.51 -23.39
CA LEU A 74 -4.57 2.27 -23.87
C LEU A 74 -5.49 1.07 -23.60
N ALA A 75 -6.00 0.94 -22.38
CA ALA A 75 -6.93 -0.14 -22.02
C ALA A 75 -8.19 -0.13 -22.88
N HIS A 76 -8.78 1.05 -23.11
CA HIS A 76 -9.95 1.23 -23.98
C HIS A 76 -9.64 0.86 -25.44
N TYR A 77 -8.48 1.28 -25.96
CA TYR A 77 -8.06 0.92 -27.31
C TYR A 77 -7.88 -0.60 -27.46
N SER A 78 -7.21 -1.26 -26.51
CA SER A 78 -7.04 -2.71 -26.49
C SER A 78 -8.38 -3.44 -26.41
N TYR A 79 -9.31 -2.97 -25.56
CA TYR A 79 -10.66 -3.51 -25.48
C TYR A 79 -11.41 -3.39 -26.81
N LYS A 80 -11.43 -2.21 -27.43
CA LYS A 80 -12.10 -1.99 -28.72
C LYS A 80 -11.51 -2.87 -29.82
N SER A 81 -10.19 -2.97 -29.90
CA SER A 81 -9.51 -3.83 -30.87
C SER A 81 -9.86 -5.29 -30.68
N LEU A 82 -10.00 -5.76 -29.44
CA LEU A 82 -10.29 -7.15 -29.13
C LEU A 82 -11.78 -7.48 -29.33
N SER A 83 -12.67 -6.55 -28.97
CA SER A 83 -14.11 -6.68 -29.18
C SER A 83 -14.48 -6.80 -30.66
N ASN A 84 -13.80 -6.05 -31.54
CA ASN A 84 -14.06 -6.08 -32.97
C ASN A 84 -13.66 -7.42 -33.65
N ASN A 85 -12.80 -8.21 -33.00
CA ASN A 85 -12.32 -9.49 -33.53
C ASN A 85 -13.08 -10.69 -32.96
N HIS A 86 -14.14 -10.50 -32.16
CA HIS A 86 -14.97 -11.54 -31.51
C HIS A 86 -14.24 -12.57 -30.62
N THR A 87 -12.91 -12.53 -30.52
CA THR A 87 -12.10 -13.59 -29.89
C THR A 87 -12.18 -13.69 -28.37
N PHE A 88 -12.67 -12.65 -27.68
CA PHE A 88 -12.58 -12.60 -26.21
C PHE A 88 -13.87 -12.93 -25.45
N TRP A 89 -15.04 -12.63 -26.03
CA TRP A 89 -16.34 -12.84 -25.39
C TRP A 89 -17.18 -13.95 -26.03
N ASP A 90 -16.71 -14.57 -27.12
CA ASP A 90 -17.45 -15.66 -27.77
C ASP A 90 -17.50 -16.90 -26.87
N THR A 91 -18.68 -17.12 -26.31
CA THR A 91 -19.03 -18.34 -25.58
C THR A 91 -19.27 -19.43 -26.61
N SER A 92 -18.38 -20.43 -26.68
CA SER A 92 -18.53 -21.53 -27.65
C SER A 92 -19.84 -22.28 -27.38
N THR A 93 -20.84 -22.01 -28.20
CA THR A 93 -22.21 -22.54 -28.08
C THR A 93 -22.34 -23.86 -28.83
N ASN A 94 -21.39 -24.78 -28.66
CA ASN A 94 -21.49 -26.11 -29.26
C ASN A 94 -21.52 -27.22 -28.20
N SER A 95 -22.71 -27.80 -28.12
CA SER A 95 -23.11 -29.13 -27.62
C SER A 95 -23.22 -29.39 -26.10
N ASN A 96 -24.49 -29.48 -25.66
CA ASN A 96 -25.06 -30.47 -24.74
C ASN A 96 -24.59 -30.58 -23.29
N ASP A 97 -23.64 -29.79 -22.81
CA ASP A 97 -23.33 -29.73 -21.37
C ASP A 97 -24.07 -28.58 -20.69
N MET A 98 -24.92 -28.95 -19.74
CA MET A 98 -25.73 -28.04 -18.92
C MET A 98 -24.85 -27.37 -17.85
N GLY A 99 -23.94 -26.53 -18.30
CA GLY A 99 -23.10 -25.65 -17.50
C GLY A 99 -22.49 -24.64 -18.45
N ALA A 100 -22.86 -23.36 -18.34
CA ALA A 100 -22.36 -22.29 -19.20
C ALA A 100 -20.83 -22.34 -19.28
N GLN A 101 -20.29 -22.90 -20.37
CA GLN A 101 -18.85 -23.06 -20.55
C GLN A 101 -18.27 -21.70 -20.94
N LEU A 102 -17.79 -20.97 -19.93
CA LEU A 102 -17.01 -19.76 -20.12
C LEU A 102 -15.79 -20.09 -21.01
N THR A 103 -15.52 -19.28 -22.03
CA THR A 103 -14.35 -19.43 -22.92
C THR A 103 -13.07 -19.58 -22.08
N LYS A 104 -12.12 -20.39 -22.55
CA LYS A 104 -10.86 -20.68 -21.81
C LYS A 104 -10.19 -19.39 -21.31
N SER A 105 -10.17 -18.34 -22.12
CA SER A 105 -9.67 -16.99 -21.80
C SER A 105 -10.44 -16.31 -20.65
N ALA A 106 -11.77 -16.28 -20.72
CA ALA A 106 -12.62 -15.69 -19.69
C ALA A 106 -12.53 -16.43 -18.34
N ARG A 107 -12.37 -17.77 -18.36
CA ARG A 107 -12.14 -18.57 -17.15
C ARG A 107 -10.83 -18.21 -16.46
N TYR A 108 -9.75 -18.04 -17.21
CA TYR A 108 -8.46 -17.61 -16.64
C TYR A 108 -8.52 -16.18 -16.12
N LEU A 109 -9.25 -15.27 -16.78
CA LEU A 109 -9.45 -13.92 -16.26
C LEU A 109 -10.20 -13.94 -14.93
N TYR A 110 -11.29 -14.70 -14.81
CA TYR A 110 -12.03 -14.81 -13.55
C TYR A 110 -11.18 -15.41 -12.43
N MET A 111 -10.41 -16.45 -12.72
CA MET A 111 -9.46 -17.04 -11.76
C MET A 111 -8.37 -16.05 -11.37
N PHE A 112 -7.84 -15.30 -12.32
CA PHE A 112 -6.80 -14.31 -12.08
C PHE A 112 -7.31 -13.15 -11.22
N VAL A 113 -8.47 -12.58 -11.53
CA VAL A 113 -9.08 -11.49 -10.75
C VAL A 113 -9.46 -11.97 -9.34
N SER A 114 -10.03 -13.18 -9.21
CA SER A 114 -10.42 -13.71 -7.90
C SER A 114 -9.20 -13.98 -6.99
N VAL A 115 -8.15 -14.61 -7.52
CA VAL A 115 -6.91 -14.89 -6.77
C VAL A 115 -6.15 -13.61 -6.43
N THR A 116 -6.14 -12.60 -7.30
CA THR A 116 -5.35 -11.37 -7.09
C THR A 116 -6.07 -10.30 -6.29
N THR A 117 -7.41 -10.32 -6.20
CA THR A 117 -8.17 -9.28 -5.49
C THR A 117 -8.94 -9.83 -4.30
N ILE A 118 -9.71 -10.91 -4.49
CA ILE A 118 -10.59 -11.43 -3.43
C ILE A 118 -9.74 -12.10 -2.35
N THR A 119 -8.77 -12.94 -2.73
CA THR A 119 -7.90 -13.62 -1.77
C THR A 119 -7.12 -12.63 -0.90
N PRO A 120 -6.46 -11.58 -1.43
CA PRO A 120 -5.78 -10.59 -0.58
C PRO A 120 -6.73 -9.77 0.28
N LEU A 121 -7.95 -9.47 -0.17
CA LEU A 121 -8.93 -8.76 0.65
C LEU A 121 -9.33 -9.59 1.87
N VAL A 122 -9.64 -10.88 1.67
CA VAL A 122 -9.95 -11.81 2.78
C VAL A 122 -8.73 -12.04 3.68
N CYS A 123 -7.54 -12.17 3.10
CA CYS A 123 -6.31 -12.29 3.87
C CYS A 123 -6.05 -11.03 4.70
N SER A 124 -6.24 -9.84 4.13
CA SER A 124 -6.03 -8.57 4.81
C SER A 124 -6.97 -8.40 6.01
N THR A 125 -8.24 -8.78 5.89
CA THR A 125 -9.19 -8.70 7.02
C THR A 125 -8.81 -9.68 8.13
N PHE A 126 -8.37 -10.89 7.77
CA PHE A 126 -7.87 -11.87 8.74
C PHE A 126 -6.58 -11.40 9.43
N LEU A 127 -5.65 -10.82 8.68
CA LEU A 127 -4.40 -10.28 9.23
C LEU A 127 -4.66 -9.09 10.15
N LEU A 128 -5.60 -8.20 9.82
CA LEU A 128 -6.03 -7.14 10.72
C LEU A 128 -6.55 -7.72 12.04
N LEU A 129 -7.41 -8.73 12.00
CA LEU A 129 -7.87 -9.43 13.20
C LEU A 129 -6.70 -10.00 14.01
N LEU A 130 -5.73 -10.65 13.34
CA LEU A 130 -4.55 -11.20 13.99
C LEU A 130 -3.69 -10.12 14.69
N VAL A 131 -3.58 -8.93 14.10
CA VAL A 131 -2.87 -7.79 14.69
C VAL A 131 -3.54 -7.34 16.00
N TYR A 132 -4.87 -7.35 16.06
CA TYR A 132 -5.60 -7.01 17.29
C TYR A 132 -5.43 -8.04 18.40
N LEU A 133 -5.38 -9.34 18.07
CA LEU A 133 -5.22 -10.40 19.06
C LEU A 133 -3.77 -10.51 19.56
N CYS A 134 -2.81 -10.61 18.62
CA CYS A 134 -1.43 -10.98 18.90
C CYS A 134 -0.44 -10.18 18.02
N PRO A 135 -0.22 -8.88 18.29
CA PRO A 135 0.64 -8.03 17.45
C PRO A 135 2.10 -8.52 17.38
N THR A 136 2.63 -9.09 18.47
CA THR A 136 4.00 -9.64 18.49
C THR A 136 4.14 -10.85 17.56
N ALA A 137 3.15 -11.75 17.55
CA ALA A 137 3.17 -12.94 16.70
C ALA A 137 3.00 -12.55 15.22
N PHE A 138 2.14 -11.57 14.94
CA PHE A 138 1.93 -11.05 13.59
C PHE A 138 3.23 -10.57 12.94
N ILE A 139 4.07 -9.81 13.66
CA ILE A 139 5.35 -9.33 13.10
C ILE A 139 6.27 -10.49 12.74
N ILE A 140 6.43 -11.47 13.64
CA ILE A 140 7.31 -12.62 13.41
C ILE A 140 6.82 -13.45 12.22
N ILE A 141 5.52 -13.75 12.17
CA ILE A 141 4.91 -14.53 11.10
C ILE A 141 5.04 -13.80 9.75
N SER A 142 4.70 -12.51 9.72
CA SER A 142 4.77 -11.71 8.49
C SER A 142 6.18 -11.63 7.95
N PHE A 143 7.17 -11.47 8.82
CA PHE A 143 8.57 -11.39 8.42
C PHE A 143 9.12 -12.74 7.93
N LEU A 144 8.63 -13.86 8.48
CA LEU A 144 8.99 -15.20 8.03
C LEU A 144 8.30 -15.60 6.71
N LEU A 145 7.09 -15.11 6.48
CA LEU A 145 6.30 -15.45 5.29
C LEU A 145 6.96 -14.94 4.00
N VAL A 146 7.67 -13.81 4.06
CA VAL A 146 8.37 -13.23 2.90
C VAL A 146 9.45 -14.17 2.33
N PRO A 147 10.51 -14.57 3.06
CA PRO A 147 11.50 -15.49 2.53
C PRO A 147 10.89 -16.85 2.17
N LEU A 148 9.90 -17.35 2.94
CA LEU A 148 9.21 -18.60 2.62
C LEU A 148 8.47 -18.53 1.27
N SER A 149 7.81 -17.41 0.97
CA SER A 149 7.15 -17.20 -0.32
C SER A 149 8.16 -17.19 -1.46
N LEU A 150 9.31 -16.52 -1.29
CA LEU A 150 10.39 -16.48 -2.29
C LEU A 150 10.98 -17.87 -2.55
N PHE A 151 11.19 -18.67 -1.51
CA PHE A 151 11.63 -20.05 -1.68
C PHE A 151 10.59 -20.94 -2.37
N THR A 152 9.30 -20.71 -2.09
CA THR A 152 8.20 -21.42 -2.76
C THR A 152 8.16 -21.07 -4.26
N PHE A 153 8.36 -19.78 -4.61
CA PHE A 153 8.50 -19.35 -6.01
C PHE A 153 9.75 -19.92 -6.69
N ALA A 154 10.87 -19.99 -5.97
CA ALA A 154 12.09 -20.61 -6.49
C ALA A 154 11.89 -22.10 -6.80
N PHE A 155 11.29 -22.84 -5.86
CA PHE A 155 11.02 -24.28 -6.01
C PHE A 155 10.01 -24.58 -7.13
N SER A 156 8.91 -23.82 -7.20
CA SER A 156 7.92 -23.98 -8.26
C SER A 156 8.48 -23.64 -9.65
N SER A 157 9.31 -22.60 -9.75
CA SER A 157 9.99 -22.23 -11.01
C SER A 157 10.99 -23.30 -11.44
N PHE A 158 11.70 -23.89 -10.49
CA PHE A 158 12.63 -24.99 -10.76
C PHE A 158 11.90 -26.22 -11.27
N TRP A 159 10.77 -26.59 -10.64
CA TRP A 159 9.93 -27.70 -11.09
C TRP A 159 9.35 -27.47 -12.50
N ALA A 160 9.06 -26.22 -12.85
CA ALA A 160 8.60 -25.83 -14.19
C ALA A 160 9.72 -25.78 -15.26
N GLY A 161 10.98 -26.10 -14.90
CA GLY A 161 12.13 -26.05 -15.80
C GLY A 161 12.68 -24.64 -16.06
N ALA A 162 12.15 -23.62 -15.39
CA ALA A 162 12.57 -22.24 -15.55
C ALA A 162 13.76 -21.92 -14.62
N ILE A 163 14.97 -22.25 -15.07
CA ILE A 163 16.20 -22.18 -14.25
C ILE A 163 16.55 -20.75 -13.80
N LEU A 164 16.35 -19.76 -14.68
CA LEU A 164 16.68 -18.36 -14.43
C LEU A 164 15.83 -17.73 -13.32
N PRO A 165 14.47 -17.78 -13.37
CA PRO A 165 13.66 -17.27 -12.28
C PRO A 165 13.87 -18.05 -10.98
N ALA A 166 14.10 -19.37 -11.06
CA ALA A 166 14.41 -20.18 -9.87
C ALA A 166 15.65 -19.67 -9.13
N LEU A 167 16.74 -19.39 -9.87
CA LEU A 167 17.96 -18.84 -9.29
C LEU A 167 17.73 -17.45 -8.70
N LEU A 168 17.04 -16.57 -9.43
CA LEU A 168 16.76 -15.20 -8.99
C LEU A 168 15.96 -15.17 -7.68
N PHE A 169 14.85 -15.92 -7.60
CA PHE A 169 14.05 -15.97 -6.38
C PHE A 169 14.76 -16.70 -5.24
N GLY A 170 15.59 -17.71 -5.54
CA GLY A 170 16.41 -18.39 -4.55
C GLY A 170 17.42 -17.46 -3.89
N VAL A 171 18.16 -16.68 -4.68
CA VAL A 171 19.14 -15.70 -4.18
C VAL A 171 18.46 -14.57 -3.40
N LEU A 172 17.31 -14.07 -3.87
CA LEU A 172 16.55 -13.07 -3.12
C LEU A 172 16.02 -13.63 -1.79
N GLY A 173 15.55 -14.88 -1.78
CA GLY A 173 15.08 -15.55 -0.57
C GLY A 173 16.18 -15.73 0.47
N THR A 174 17.38 -16.13 0.06
CA THR A 174 18.54 -16.26 0.96
C THR A 174 19.01 -14.91 1.49
N LEU A 175 19.03 -13.86 0.65
CA LEU A 175 19.38 -12.50 1.08
C LEU A 175 18.37 -11.97 2.10
N MET A 176 17.07 -12.15 1.87
CA MET A 176 16.02 -11.75 2.82
C MET A 176 16.13 -12.51 4.15
N MET A 177 16.45 -13.80 4.09
CA MET A 177 16.66 -14.61 5.29
C MET A 177 17.91 -14.16 6.08
N ALA A 178 19.02 -13.86 5.40
CA ALA A 178 20.21 -13.29 6.04
C ALA A 178 19.93 -11.92 6.68
N PHE A 179 19.17 -11.07 5.99
CA PHE A 179 18.72 -9.78 6.51
C PHE A 179 17.86 -9.93 7.77
N MET A 180 16.97 -10.93 7.80
CA MET A 180 16.14 -11.26 8.96
C MET A 180 17.00 -11.60 10.18
N PHE A 181 17.97 -12.51 10.02
CA PHE A 181 18.82 -12.94 11.13
C PHE A 181 19.66 -11.78 11.68
N ASN A 182 20.18 -10.91 10.82
CA ASN A 182 20.97 -9.76 11.24
C ASN A 182 20.16 -8.71 12.02
N ASN A 183 18.86 -8.57 11.71
CA ASN A 183 17.99 -7.53 12.31
C ASN A 183 17.05 -8.07 13.38
N PHE A 184 17.24 -9.30 13.86
CA PHE A 184 16.32 -9.94 14.80
C PHE A 184 16.14 -9.14 16.10
N SER A 185 17.20 -8.48 16.57
CA SER A 185 17.17 -7.64 17.78
C SER A 185 16.23 -6.42 17.65
N ARG A 186 15.99 -5.93 16.43
CA ARG A 186 15.16 -4.75 16.16
C ARG A 186 13.66 -5.08 16.16
N PHE A 187 13.27 -6.36 16.14
CA PHE A 187 11.87 -6.76 16.09
C PHE A 187 11.07 -6.39 17.34
N SER A 188 11.72 -6.39 18.51
CA SER A 188 11.09 -6.00 19.77
C SER A 188 10.61 -4.54 19.75
N PHE A 189 11.37 -3.65 19.11
CA PHE A 189 10.98 -2.24 18.95
C PHE A 189 9.76 -2.10 18.03
N SER A 190 9.77 -2.76 16.86
CA SER A 190 8.63 -2.75 15.94
C SER A 190 7.36 -3.33 16.59
N ALA A 191 7.49 -4.37 17.42
CA ALA A 191 6.37 -4.95 18.16
C ALA A 191 5.81 -3.99 19.21
N LEU A 192 6.66 -3.21 19.89
CA LEU A 192 6.23 -2.16 20.81
C LEU A 192 5.46 -1.06 20.08
N MET A 193 5.99 -0.58 18.94
CA MET A 193 5.31 0.43 18.14
C MET A 193 3.97 -0.05 17.61
N LEU A 194 3.88 -1.30 17.13
CA LEU A 194 2.63 -1.89 16.68
C LEU A 194 1.61 -2.00 17.83
N LYS A 195 2.03 -2.38 19.03
CA LYS A 195 1.14 -2.39 20.21
C LYS A 195 0.60 -1.00 20.54
N LEU A 196 1.44 0.02 20.44
CA LEU A 196 1.03 1.41 20.68
C LEU A 196 0.00 1.87 19.64
N VAL A 197 0.24 1.57 18.36
CA VAL A 197 -0.70 1.86 17.28
C VAL A 197 -2.04 1.15 17.50
N VAL A 198 -2.03 -0.15 17.84
CA VAL A 198 -3.25 -0.91 18.13
C VAL A 198 -4.00 -0.30 19.31
N SER A 199 -3.30 0.13 20.37
CA SER A 199 -3.92 0.80 21.52
C SER A 199 -4.56 2.14 21.17
N ALA A 200 -4.02 2.86 20.19
CA ALA A 200 -4.64 4.10 19.69
C ALA A 200 -5.86 3.79 18.80
N MET A 201 -5.76 2.76 17.94
CA MET A 201 -6.85 2.34 17.05
C MET A 201 -8.08 1.82 17.82
N THR A 202 -7.89 1.16 18.97
CA THR A 202 -9.02 0.72 19.80
C THR A 202 -9.76 1.89 20.45
N LYS A 203 -9.08 3.02 20.67
CA LYS A 203 -9.67 4.23 21.24
C LYS A 203 -10.44 5.06 20.22
N TYR A 204 -10.00 5.05 18.96
CA TYR A 204 -10.62 5.80 17.86
C TYR A 204 -11.09 4.85 16.75
N PRO A 205 -12.34 4.34 16.80
CA PRO A 205 -12.85 3.42 15.79
C PRO A 205 -12.90 4.03 14.37
N SER A 206 -12.83 5.36 14.25
CA SER A 206 -12.69 6.07 12.97
C SER A 206 -11.49 5.59 12.16
N THR A 207 -10.38 5.16 12.78
CA THR A 207 -9.21 4.62 12.06
C THR A 207 -9.54 3.32 11.34
N ILE A 208 -10.39 2.49 11.94
CA ILE A 208 -10.83 1.21 11.36
C ILE A 208 -11.74 1.47 10.16
N LEU A 209 -12.68 2.42 10.30
CA LEU A 209 -13.58 2.79 9.20
C LEU A 209 -12.80 3.32 7.99
N VAL A 210 -11.86 4.24 8.21
CA VAL A 210 -11.01 4.78 7.14
C VAL A 210 -10.20 3.67 6.47
N SER A 211 -9.60 2.77 7.26
CA SER A 211 -8.82 1.65 6.72
C SER A 211 -9.68 0.69 5.89
N PHE A 212 -10.90 0.41 6.34
CA PHE A 212 -11.86 -0.43 5.64
C PHE A 212 -12.30 0.19 4.31
N MET A 213 -12.67 1.47 4.31
CA MET A 213 -13.05 2.20 3.10
C MET A 213 -11.89 2.28 2.10
N SER A 214 -10.68 2.55 2.57
CA SER A 214 -9.48 2.52 1.73
C SER A 214 -9.26 1.15 1.10
N SER A 215 -9.48 0.06 1.85
CA SER A 215 -9.31 -1.30 1.35
C SER A 215 -10.32 -1.62 0.23
N ILE A 216 -11.59 -1.22 0.40
CA ILE A 216 -12.63 -1.38 -0.64
C ILE A 216 -12.27 -0.61 -1.91
N ILE A 217 -11.88 0.66 -1.78
CA ILE A 217 -11.51 1.51 -2.92
C ILE A 217 -10.31 0.91 -3.66
N THR A 218 -9.29 0.48 -2.92
CA THR A 218 -8.09 -0.14 -3.49
C THR A 218 -8.42 -1.45 -4.20
N ALA A 219 -9.31 -2.27 -3.62
CA ALA A 219 -9.75 -3.52 -4.23
C ALA A 219 -10.53 -3.27 -5.53
N PHE A 220 -11.43 -2.29 -5.55
CA PHE A 220 -12.16 -1.92 -6.77
C PHE A 220 -11.21 -1.47 -7.89
N ILE A 221 -10.27 -0.58 -7.57
CA ILE A 221 -9.26 -0.11 -8.53
C ILE A 221 -8.37 -1.26 -9.00
N SER A 222 -8.04 -2.20 -8.11
CA SER A 222 -7.28 -3.41 -8.46
C SER A 222 -7.99 -4.28 -9.49
N ILE A 223 -9.31 -4.51 -9.34
CA ILE A 223 -10.08 -5.26 -10.33
C ILE A 223 -10.01 -4.57 -11.69
N VAL A 224 -10.25 -3.26 -11.73
CA VAL A 224 -10.22 -2.48 -12.98
C VAL A 224 -8.84 -2.53 -13.63
N TYR A 225 -7.79 -2.38 -12.82
CA TYR A 225 -6.40 -2.46 -13.28
C TYR A 225 -6.06 -3.84 -13.85
N MET A 226 -6.42 -4.92 -13.14
CA MET A 226 -6.13 -6.29 -13.59
C MET A 226 -6.86 -6.65 -14.87
N VAL A 227 -8.15 -6.28 -15.00
CA VAL A 227 -8.90 -6.48 -16.24
C VAL A 227 -8.25 -5.71 -17.40
N SER A 228 -7.86 -4.46 -17.16
CA SER A 228 -7.16 -3.63 -18.15
C SER A 228 -5.83 -4.25 -18.57
N LEU A 229 -5.04 -4.76 -17.62
CA LEU A 229 -3.77 -5.44 -17.89
C LEU A 229 -3.96 -6.66 -18.78
N VAL A 230 -4.92 -7.52 -18.46
CA VAL A 230 -5.22 -8.74 -19.24
C VAL A 230 -5.64 -8.37 -20.67
N MET A 231 -6.44 -7.31 -20.84
CA MET A 231 -6.82 -6.82 -22.17
C MET A 231 -5.61 -6.34 -22.98
N ILE A 232 -4.73 -5.55 -22.36
CA ILE A 232 -3.51 -5.02 -23.00
C ILE A 232 -2.58 -6.17 -23.41
N VAL A 233 -2.35 -7.14 -22.52
CA VAL A 233 -1.48 -8.30 -22.80
C VAL A 233 -2.05 -9.14 -23.93
N ASN A 234 -3.34 -9.49 -23.90
CA ASN A 234 -3.94 -10.28 -24.99
C ASN A 234 -3.86 -9.56 -26.33
N TRP A 235 -4.18 -8.26 -26.35
CA TRP A 235 -4.10 -7.45 -27.57
C TRP A 235 -2.67 -7.42 -28.15
N ARG A 236 -1.65 -7.21 -27.31
CA ARG A 236 -0.25 -7.18 -27.74
C ARG A 236 0.25 -8.56 -28.18
N THR A 237 -0.08 -9.62 -27.46
CA THR A 237 0.29 -11.00 -27.84
C THR A 237 -0.30 -11.38 -29.20
N LEU A 238 -1.58 -11.09 -29.45
CA LEU A 238 -2.22 -11.32 -30.76
C LEU A 238 -1.50 -10.54 -31.88
N GLY A 239 -1.13 -9.28 -31.64
CA GLY A 239 -0.42 -8.46 -32.60
C GLY A 239 1.01 -8.97 -32.89
N ASP A 240 1.73 -9.44 -31.88
CA ASP A 240 3.08 -9.95 -32.05
C ASP A 240 3.09 -11.33 -32.76
N ASP A 241 2.10 -12.17 -32.47
CA ASP A 241 1.92 -13.50 -33.06
C ASP A 241 1.71 -13.44 -34.58
N THR A 242 0.85 -12.52 -35.04
CA THR A 242 0.57 -12.33 -36.47
C THR A 242 1.80 -11.96 -37.30
N ASN A 243 2.81 -11.34 -36.68
CA ASN A 243 4.01 -10.87 -37.37
C ASN A 243 5.19 -11.82 -37.22
N CYS A 244 5.01 -12.98 -36.57
CA CYS A 244 6.13 -13.86 -36.27
C CYS A 244 6.24 -15.08 -37.20
N PRO A 245 7.46 -15.39 -37.73
CA PRO A 245 7.70 -16.63 -38.45
C PRO A 245 7.71 -17.81 -37.48
N HIS A 246 6.54 -18.42 -37.28
CA HIS A 246 6.39 -19.64 -36.50
C HIS A 246 7.08 -20.79 -37.23
N THR A 247 8.29 -21.14 -36.82
CA THR A 247 9.02 -22.25 -37.44
C THR A 247 8.68 -23.58 -36.76
N ASN A 248 8.41 -23.58 -35.45
CA ASN A 248 8.14 -24.81 -34.68
C ASN A 248 6.91 -24.76 -33.75
N GLY A 249 6.02 -23.77 -33.89
CA GLY A 249 4.75 -23.70 -33.15
C GLY A 249 4.85 -23.41 -31.63
N ASN A 250 6.06 -23.25 -31.09
CA ASN A 250 6.33 -22.89 -29.69
C ASN A 250 7.17 -21.60 -29.54
N ASP A 251 7.43 -20.90 -30.64
CA ASP A 251 8.25 -19.68 -30.63
C ASP A 251 7.39 -18.50 -30.20
N VAL A 252 7.62 -18.00 -28.98
CA VAL A 252 6.96 -16.78 -28.49
C VAL A 252 7.75 -15.58 -28.97
N CYS A 253 7.12 -14.77 -29.80
CA CYS A 253 7.72 -13.55 -30.29
C CYS A 253 7.15 -12.35 -29.54
N VAL A 254 8.05 -11.50 -29.06
CA VAL A 254 7.66 -10.28 -28.34
C VAL A 254 8.32 -9.10 -29.05
N SER A 255 7.49 -8.20 -29.56
CA SER A 255 7.98 -6.95 -30.17
C SER A 255 8.56 -6.04 -29.10
N THR A 256 9.60 -5.27 -29.44
CA THR A 256 10.15 -4.22 -28.57
C THR A 256 9.07 -3.25 -28.09
N VAL A 257 8.07 -2.96 -28.94
CA VAL A 257 6.93 -2.11 -28.57
C VAL A 257 6.09 -2.76 -27.46
N SER A 258 5.86 -4.07 -27.50
CA SER A 258 5.12 -4.79 -26.46
C SER A 258 5.84 -4.72 -25.12
N ILE A 259 7.17 -4.83 -25.11
CA ILE A 259 7.98 -4.69 -23.89
C ILE A 259 7.77 -3.31 -23.27
N PHE A 260 7.86 -2.23 -24.06
CA PHE A 260 7.62 -0.88 -23.55
C PHE A 260 6.19 -0.67 -23.05
N VAL A 261 5.20 -1.24 -23.74
CA VAL A 261 3.80 -1.20 -23.30
C VAL A 261 3.61 -1.93 -21.96
N TYR A 262 4.23 -3.09 -21.77
CA TYR A 262 4.17 -3.83 -20.51
C TYR A 262 4.88 -3.11 -19.37
N LEU A 263 6.05 -2.52 -19.63
CA LEU A 263 6.76 -1.69 -18.65
C LEU A 263 5.93 -0.47 -18.25
N PHE A 264 5.31 0.21 -19.22
CA PHE A 264 4.41 1.33 -18.95
C PHE A 264 3.20 0.91 -18.13
N ALA A 265 2.55 -0.22 -18.47
CA ALA A 265 1.40 -0.73 -17.73
C ALA A 265 1.76 -1.06 -16.26
N MET A 266 2.91 -1.73 -16.04
CA MET A 266 3.43 -2.02 -14.71
C MET A 266 3.76 -0.75 -13.92
N PHE A 267 4.43 0.21 -14.55
CA PHE A 267 4.74 1.50 -13.94
C PHE A 267 3.46 2.25 -13.56
N SER A 268 2.46 2.29 -14.44
CA SER A 268 1.18 2.93 -14.17
C SER A 268 0.48 2.30 -12.98
N GLY A 269 0.47 0.97 -12.89
CA GLY A 269 -0.09 0.26 -11.73
C GLY A 269 0.63 0.63 -10.44
N PHE A 270 1.96 0.51 -10.43
CA PHE A 270 2.79 0.87 -9.26
C PHE A 270 2.52 2.31 -8.81
N TYR A 271 2.46 3.25 -9.75
CA TYR A 271 2.24 4.65 -9.42
C TYR A 271 0.84 4.92 -8.84
N ILE A 272 -0.22 4.33 -9.43
CA ILE A 272 -1.59 4.44 -8.92
C ILE A 272 -1.72 3.88 -7.50
N PHE A 273 -1.19 2.68 -7.25
CA PHE A 273 -1.27 2.08 -5.91
C PHE A 273 -0.41 2.82 -4.89
N GLN A 274 0.73 3.39 -5.29
CA GLN A 274 1.56 4.21 -4.40
C GLN A 274 0.82 5.49 -3.97
N VAL A 275 0.12 6.15 -4.89
CA VAL A 275 -0.69 7.34 -4.57
C VAL A 275 -1.81 6.98 -3.60
N LEU A 276 -2.52 5.88 -3.83
CA LEU A 276 -3.58 5.41 -2.92
C LEU A 276 -3.01 5.09 -1.53
N GLN A 277 -1.92 4.34 -1.46
CA GLN A 277 -1.26 3.99 -0.21
C GLN A 277 -0.81 5.24 0.57
N ASN A 278 -0.15 6.18 -0.09
CA ASN A 278 0.31 7.42 0.52
C ASN A 278 -0.87 8.25 1.04
N THR A 279 -1.94 8.36 0.26
CA THR A 279 -3.15 9.09 0.64
C THR A 279 -3.75 8.51 1.92
N THR A 280 -3.91 7.19 1.99
CA THR A 280 -4.42 6.51 3.19
C THR A 280 -3.51 6.70 4.39
N HIS A 281 -2.19 6.64 4.20
CA HIS A 281 -1.23 6.89 5.27
C HIS A 281 -1.31 8.32 5.83
N VAL A 282 -1.45 9.33 4.97
CA VAL A 282 -1.58 10.73 5.41
C VAL A 282 -2.86 10.94 6.21
N ILE A 283 -3.98 10.36 5.76
CA ILE A 283 -5.26 10.44 6.50
C ILE A 283 -5.11 9.79 7.89
N LEU A 284 -4.52 8.61 7.97
CA LEU A 284 -4.30 7.92 9.26
C LEU A 284 -3.30 8.65 10.15
N ALA A 285 -2.22 9.20 9.58
CA ALA A 285 -1.24 10.00 10.33
C ALA A 285 -1.89 11.23 10.99
N GLY A 286 -2.84 11.88 10.31
CA GLY A 286 -3.65 12.96 10.89
C GLY A 286 -4.40 12.52 12.15
N VAL A 287 -5.04 11.35 12.13
CA VAL A 287 -5.75 10.81 13.29
C VAL A 287 -4.77 10.46 14.43
N PHE A 288 -3.64 9.83 14.11
CA PHE A 288 -2.63 9.50 15.13
C PHE A 288 -1.96 10.73 15.74
N SER A 289 -1.73 11.78 14.95
CA SER A 289 -1.21 13.06 15.47
C SER A 289 -2.18 13.71 16.44
N SER A 290 -3.48 13.72 16.10
CA SER A 290 -4.54 14.23 16.98
C SER A 290 -4.58 13.44 18.29
N TRP A 291 -4.51 12.11 18.23
CA TRP A 291 -4.42 11.28 19.42
C TRP A 291 -3.21 11.63 20.29
N TYR A 292 -2.03 11.75 19.68
CA TYR A 292 -0.79 12.03 20.40
C TYR A 292 -0.87 13.36 21.19
N PHE A 293 -1.39 14.43 20.58
CA PHE A 293 -1.45 15.75 21.21
C PHE A 293 -2.65 15.91 22.17
N PHE A 294 -3.84 15.42 21.81
CA PHE A 294 -5.05 15.68 22.59
C PHE A 294 -5.30 14.69 23.72
N ASP A 295 -4.80 13.46 23.60
CA ASP A 295 -5.07 12.40 24.59
C ASP A 295 -4.09 12.42 25.77
N THR A 296 -2.94 13.08 25.60
CA THR A 296 -1.96 13.33 26.65
C THR A 296 -2.45 14.38 27.66
N TYR A 297 -3.41 15.23 27.28
CA TYR A 297 -3.99 16.30 28.11
C TYR A 297 -5.53 16.22 28.18
N PRO A 298 -6.10 15.29 28.97
CA PRO A 298 -7.55 15.05 29.01
C PRO A 298 -8.39 16.23 29.52
N GLU A 299 -7.78 17.20 30.20
CA GLU A 299 -8.46 18.42 30.68
C GLU A 299 -8.69 19.46 29.57
N GLN A 300 -7.96 19.38 28.45
CA GLN A 300 -8.04 20.35 27.35
C GLN A 300 -8.82 19.84 26.13
N SER A 301 -9.10 18.53 26.04
CA SER A 301 -9.50 17.88 24.78
C SER A 301 -10.94 17.39 24.68
N LYS A 302 -11.76 17.51 25.74
CA LYS A 302 -13.19 17.19 25.65
C LYS A 302 -14.01 18.47 25.74
N PRO A 303 -14.72 18.90 24.67
CA PRO A 303 -15.91 19.70 24.91
C PRO A 303 -16.82 18.86 25.81
N LYS A 304 -17.00 19.30 27.05
CA LYS A 304 -18.02 18.73 27.92
C LYS A 304 -19.34 18.97 27.20
N ILE A 305 -19.89 17.92 26.59
CA ILE A 305 -21.30 17.91 26.22
C ILE A 305 -22.04 17.82 27.56
N THR A 306 -22.24 18.97 28.19
CA THR A 306 -23.23 19.15 29.23
C THR A 306 -24.58 19.08 28.57
N CYS A 307 -25.23 17.94 28.68
CA CYS A 307 -26.69 17.86 28.68
C CYS A 307 -27.22 18.40 30.00
#